data_AF-A0A0D2NVQ1-F1
#
_entry.id   AF-A0A0D2NVQ1-F1
#
_cell.length_a   1.000
_cell.length_b   1.000
_cell.length_c   1.000
_cell.angle_alpha   90.00
_cell.angle_beta   90.00
_cell.angle_gamma   90.00
#
_symmetry.space_group_name_H-M   'P 1'
#
loop_
_entity.id
_entity.type
_entity.pdbx_description
1 polymer ?
#
loop_
_entity_poly.entity_id
_entity_poly.type
_entity_poly.pdbx_seq_one_letter_code
_entity_poly.pdbx_strand_id
1 'polypeptide(L)'
;MSVIRVHWLRARAQQGRWAEELILVQHEMKWTVAFYMHMAQVWKQHRSEDWGHRAYAEKQIAMWNDLGKVAETAFHNAYGNLDLSWEPVL
;
A
#
# COMPACT_ATOMS: atom_id res chain seq x y z
N MET A 1 -39.54 -18.51 -11.15
CA MET A 1 -38.56 -17.49 -11.62
C MET A 1 -37.88 -16.77 -10.44
N SER A 2 -37.10 -17.48 -9.59
CA SER A 2 -36.41 -16.84 -8.44
C SER A 2 -34.89 -17.10 -8.42
N VAL A 3 -34.44 -18.27 -8.87
CA VAL A 3 -33.02 -18.68 -8.79
C VAL A 3 -32.10 -17.81 -9.65
N ILE A 4 -32.48 -17.49 -10.89
CA ILE A 4 -31.66 -16.69 -11.82
C ILE A 4 -31.43 -15.27 -11.28
N ARG A 5 -32.46 -14.65 -10.69
CA ARG A 5 -32.36 -13.30 -10.12
C ARG A 5 -31.44 -13.26 -8.90
N VAL A 6 -31.52 -14.25 -8.01
CA VAL A 6 -30.64 -14.37 -6.85
C VAL A 6 -29.19 -14.57 -7.29
N HIS A 7 -28.96 -15.40 -8.31
CA HIS A 7 -27.63 -15.63 -8.87
C HIS A 7 -27.02 -14.33 -9.43
N TRP A 8 -27.81 -13.58 -10.20
CA TRP A 8 -27.38 -12.28 -10.74
C TRP A 8 -27.07 -11.26 -9.64
N LEU A 9 -27.90 -11.15 -8.60
CA LEU A 9 -27.66 -10.23 -7.48
C LEU A 9 -26.36 -10.57 -6.72
N ARG A 10 -26.08 -11.86 -6.53
CA ARG A 10 -24.83 -12.33 -5.91
C ARG A 10 -23.61 -11.99 -6.76
N ALA A 11 -23.68 -12.24 -8.07
CA ALA A 11 -22.60 -11.89 -8.99
C ALA A 11 -22.33 -10.38 -9.01
N ARG A 12 -23.40 -9.56 -9.05
CA ARG A 12 -23.26 -8.10 -8.97
C ARG A 12 -22.67 -7.62 -7.65
N ALA A 13 -23.10 -8.20 -6.53
CA ALA A 13 -22.53 -7.88 -5.22
C ALA A 13 -21.04 -8.29 -5.12
N GLN A 14 -20.66 -9.43 -5.70
CA GLN A 14 -19.27 -9.87 -5.75
C GLN A 14 -18.41 -8.90 -6.59
N GLN A 15 -18.93 -8.48 -7.74
CA GLN A 15 -18.25 -7.51 -8.60
C GLN A 15 -18.08 -6.15 -7.90
N GLY A 16 -19.10 -5.67 -7.18
CA GLY A 16 -18.99 -4.48 -6.35
C GLY A 16 -17.91 -4.60 -5.26
N ARG A 17 -17.87 -5.72 -4.53
CA ARG A 17 -16.83 -5.97 -3.53
C ARG A 17 -15.43 -5.97 -4.12
N TRP A 18 -15.23 -6.58 -5.28
CA TRP A 18 -13.91 -6.58 -5.93
C TRP A 18 -13.46 -5.19 -6.36
N ALA A 19 -14.39 -4.36 -6.83
CA ALA A 19 -14.08 -2.96 -7.15
C ALA A 19 -13.70 -2.17 -5.89
N GLU A 20 -14.42 -2.35 -4.77
CA GLU A 20 -14.08 -1.73 -3.49
C GLU A 20 -12.72 -2.21 -2.96
N GLU A 21 -12.47 -3.52 -3.01
CA GLU A 21 -11.22 -4.14 -2.55
C GLU A 21 -10.01 -3.65 -3.37
N LEU A 22 -10.18 -3.49 -4.69
CA LEU A 22 -9.14 -2.90 -5.53
C LEU A 22 -8.79 -1.48 -5.05
N ILE A 23 -9.78 -0.62 -4.83
CA ILE A 23 -9.56 0.75 -4.33
C ILE A 23 -8.87 0.72 -2.96
N LEU A 24 -9.29 -0.16 -2.05
CA LEU A 24 -8.69 -0.29 -0.72
C LEU A 24 -7.23 -0.70 -0.80
N VAL A 25 -6.92 -1.75 -1.56
CA VAL A 25 -5.54 -2.23 -1.75
C VAL A 25 -4.65 -1.13 -2.34
N GLN A 26 -5.18 -0.34 -3.28
CA GLN A 26 -4.45 0.80 -3.83
C GLN A 26 -4.09 1.85 -2.77
N HIS A 27 -5.02 2.15 -1.86
CA HIS A 27 -4.78 3.03 -0.73
C HIS A 27 -3.80 2.42 0.29
N GLU A 28 -3.92 1.14 0.61
CA GLU A 28 -3.02 0.43 1.52
C GLU A 28 -1.58 0.46 1.03
N MET A 29 -1.34 0.29 -0.27
CA MET A 29 0.00 0.42 -0.87
C MET A 29 0.60 1.81 -0.63
N LYS A 30 -0.19 2.87 -0.85
CA LYS A 30 0.23 4.26 -0.60
C LYS A 30 0.51 4.50 0.89
N TRP A 31 -0.36 4.02 1.77
CA TRP A 31 -0.17 4.14 3.22
C TRP A 31 1.04 3.36 3.72
N THR A 32 1.35 2.21 3.13
CA THR A 32 2.53 1.41 3.49
C THR A 32 3.82 2.18 3.22
N VAL A 33 3.95 2.81 2.04
CA VAL A 33 5.11 3.66 1.72
C VAL A 33 5.19 4.86 2.68
N ALA A 34 4.06 5.54 2.91
CA ALA A 34 4.00 6.67 3.83
C ALA A 34 4.39 6.29 5.26
N PHE A 35 3.97 5.10 5.72
CA PHE A 35 4.31 4.57 7.04
C PHE A 35 5.82 4.32 7.17
N TYR A 36 6.46 3.72 6.17
CA TYR A 36 7.92 3.53 6.20
C TYR A 36 8.68 4.85 6.24
N MET A 37 8.24 5.85 5.46
CA MET A 37 8.82 7.19 5.53
C MET A 37 8.60 7.84 6.89
N HIS A 38 7.41 7.70 7.48
CA HIS A 38 7.12 8.18 8.82
C HIS A 38 8.03 7.53 9.87
N MET A 39 8.20 6.21 9.82
CA MET A 39 9.08 5.49 10.75
C MET A 39 10.54 5.95 10.62
N ALA A 40 11.03 6.22 9.41
CA ALA A 40 12.35 6.82 9.24
C ALA A 40 12.46 8.19 9.94
N GLN A 41 11.40 9.01 9.93
CA GLN A 41 11.38 10.28 10.68
C GLN A 41 11.31 10.08 12.20
N VAL A 42 10.54 9.11 12.68
CA VAL A 42 10.49 8.74 14.10
C VAL A 42 11.89 8.38 14.59
N TRP A 43 12.63 7.55 13.85
CA TRP A 43 14.00 7.20 14.24
C TRP A 43 14.99 8.38 14.18
N LYS A 44 14.77 9.38 13.32
CA LYS A 44 15.55 10.63 13.37
C LYS A 44 15.33 11.40 14.67
N GLN A 45 14.13 11.36 15.24
CA GLN A 45 13.82 12.01 16.52
C GLN A 45 14.47 11.28 17.70
N HIS A 46 14.70 9.96 17.57
CA HIS A 46 15.37 9.14 18.60
C HIS A 46 16.91 9.17 18.51
N ARG A 47 17.48 10.05 17.69
CA ARG A 47 18.93 10.16 17.55
C ARG A 47 19.54 10.72 18.85
N SER A 48 20.30 9.88 19.57
CA SER A 48 21.06 10.29 20.75
C SER A 48 22.41 10.92 20.36
N GLU A 49 23.03 11.64 21.29
CA GLU A 49 24.42 12.10 21.23
C GLU A 49 25.40 10.95 21.43
N ASP A 50 24.99 9.89 22.15
CA ASP A 50 25.80 8.69 22.35
C ASP A 50 26.07 7.98 21.03
N TRP A 51 27.36 7.78 20.73
CA TRP A 51 27.82 7.21 19.46
C TRP A 51 27.15 5.89 19.10
N GLY A 52 26.97 4.98 20.07
CA GLY A 52 26.34 3.68 19.84
C GLY A 52 24.85 3.79 19.49
N HIS A 53 24.11 4.58 20.27
CA HIS A 53 22.69 4.82 20.03
C HIS A 53 22.46 5.58 18.72
N ARG A 54 23.34 6.54 18.41
CA ARG A 54 23.34 7.26 17.13
C ARG A 54 23.55 6.30 15.96
N ALA A 55 24.57 5.45 16.03
CA ALA A 55 24.85 4.49 14.95
C ALA A 55 23.67 3.54 14.71
N TYR A 56 23.00 3.10 15.79
CA TYR A 56 21.81 2.26 15.68
C TYR A 56 20.62 3.01 15.07
N ALA A 57 20.36 4.26 15.51
CA ALA A 57 19.30 5.09 14.94
C ALA A 57 19.54 5.34 13.43
N GLU A 58 20.76 5.66 13.01
CA GLU A 58 21.11 5.81 11.58
C GLU A 58 20.84 4.53 10.78
N LYS A 59 21.19 3.36 11.34
CA LYS A 59 20.88 2.07 10.72
C LYS A 59 19.39 1.88 10.52
N GLN A 60 18.58 2.20 11.53
CA GLN A 60 17.12 2.11 11.43
C GLN A 60 16.56 3.07 10.38
N ILE A 61 17.02 4.31 10.36
CA ILE A 61 16.63 5.32 9.36
C ILE A 61 16.93 4.80 7.95
N ALA A 62 18.14 4.28 7.71
CA ALA A 62 18.52 3.72 6.42
C ALA A 62 17.61 2.56 6.01
N MET A 63 17.39 1.60 6.92
CA MET A 63 16.51 0.45 6.69
C MET A 63 15.09 0.87 6.29
N TRP A 64 14.47 1.80 7.04
CA TRP A 64 13.11 2.26 6.75
C TRP A 64 13.02 3.02 5.41
N ASN A 65 14.03 3.82 5.08
CA ASN A 65 14.10 4.48 3.78
C ASN A 65 14.19 3.47 2.63
N ASP A 66 15.02 2.44 2.79
CA ASP A 66 15.19 1.43 1.75
C ASP A 66 13.93 0.57 1.57
N LEU A 67 13.26 0.19 2.66
CA LEU A 67 11.94 -0.46 2.61
C LEU A 67 10.92 0.39 1.84
N GLY A 68 10.90 1.70 2.08
CA GLY A 68 10.04 2.63 1.34
C GLY A 68 10.31 2.64 -0.15
N LYS A 69 11.57 2.73 -0.57
CA LYS A 69 11.96 2.72 -1.99
C LYS A 69 11.61 1.40 -2.67
N VAL A 70 11.88 0.27 -2.00
CA VAL A 70 11.55 -1.06 -2.52
C VAL A 70 10.04 -1.22 -2.69
N ALA A 71 9.28 -0.80 -1.68
CA ALA A 71 7.82 -0.85 -1.72
C ALA A 71 7.25 0.05 -2.83
N GLU A 72 7.71 1.30 -2.94
CA GLU A 72 7.29 2.22 -4.00
C GLU A 72 7.56 1.64 -5.40
N THR A 73 8.75 1.09 -5.63
CA THR A 73 9.10 0.45 -6.90
C THR A 73 8.21 -0.76 -7.19
N ALA A 74 8.03 -1.65 -6.20
CA ALA A 74 7.21 -2.84 -6.33
C ALA A 74 5.74 -2.49 -6.63
N PHE A 75 5.19 -1.50 -5.93
CA PHE A 75 3.82 -1.05 -6.12
C PHE A 75 3.65 -0.35 -7.46
N HIS A 76 4.56 0.55 -7.85
CA HIS A 76 4.51 1.19 -9.17
C HIS A 76 4.49 0.16 -10.31
N ASN A 77 5.33 -0.88 -10.22
CA ASN A 77 5.32 -1.97 -11.18
C ASN A 77 4.00 -2.76 -11.16
N ALA A 78 3.44 -3.03 -9.98
CA ALA A 78 2.13 -3.69 -9.87
C ALA A 78 1.01 -2.85 -10.50
N TYR A 79 0.99 -1.53 -10.27
CA TYR A 79 0.06 -0.61 -10.92
C TYR A 79 0.23 -0.56 -12.43
N GLY A 80 1.47 -0.47 -12.93
CA GLY A 80 1.75 -0.44 -14.37
C GLY A 80 1.35 -1.73 -15.09
N ASN A 81 1.30 -2.86 -14.37
CA ASN A 81 0.85 -4.14 -14.88
C ASN A 81 -0.67 -4.36 -14.78
N LEU A 82 -1.39 -3.53 -14.01
CA LEU A 82 -2.85 -3.55 -14.03
C LEU A 82 -3.33 -2.85 -15.31
N ASP A 83 -3.81 -3.65 -16.27
CA ASP A 83 -4.58 -3.12 -17.39
C ASP A 83 -5.94 -2.62 -16.86
N LEU A 84 -6.04 -1.32 -16.62
CA LEU A 84 -7.25 -0.62 -16.21
C LEU A 84 -8.12 -0.18 -17.41
N SER A 85 -7.89 -0.73 -18.62
CA SER A 85 -8.67 -0.38 -19.82
C SER A 85 -10.18 -0.69 -19.72
N TRP A 86 -10.60 -1.45 -18.72
CA TRP A 86 -12.00 -1.82 -18.47
C TRP A 86 -12.72 -0.90 -17.47
N GLU A 87 -12.07 0.10 -16.88
CA GLU A 87 -12.75 1.04 -15.98
C GLU A 87 -13.73 1.92 -16.77
N PRO A 88 -15.03 1.95 -16.41
CA PRO A 88 -15.93 2.97 -16.93
C PRO A 88 -15.53 4.31 -16.32
N VAL A 89 -15.15 5.27 -17.16
CA VAL A 89 -15.00 6.68 -16.77
C VAL A 89 -16.32 7.10 -16.11
N LEU A 90 -16.27 7.43 -14.82
CA LEU A 90 -17.40 8.02 -14.09
C LEU A 90 -17.77 9.39 -14.68
#